data_AF-A0AA88U7H7-F1
#
_entry.id   AF-A0AA88U7H7-F1
#
_cell.length_a   1.000
_cell.length_b   1.000
_cell.length_c   1.000
_cell.angle_alpha   90.00
_cell.angle_beta   90.00
_cell.angle_gamma   90.00
#
_symmetry.space_group_name_H-M   'P 1'
#
loop_
_entity.id
_entity.type
_entity.pdbx_description
1 polymer ?
#
loop_
_entity_poly.entity_id
_entity_poly.type
_entity_poly.pdbx_seq_one_letter_code
_entity_poly.pdbx_strand_id
1 'polypeptide(L)'
;MDGSFAAGRLCEFEWLVVQHYALQKGFEFVVIGRHGNESSFNSRFSTEFYLEIYLSNVCFFLQSLVANEEFQHILRVQNTNVDGKQKIMFALTSIKGIGRRFANIVCKKADVDMNKRAGELSSAEIDSLMVIVANPRQFKIPDWFLNRKKDYKDGKYSQVTSNALDMKLRDDLERLKKIRNHRGLRHYWGLRVRGQHTKTTGRRGKTVGVSKKR
;
A
#
# COMPACT_ATOMS: atom_id res chain seq x y z
N MET A 1 -17.55 18.64 -52.62
CA MET A 1 -16.16 18.17 -52.70
C MET A 1 -15.84 17.50 -51.38
N ASP A 2 -15.76 16.18 -51.47
CA ASP A 2 -14.95 15.20 -50.75
C ASP A 2 -14.88 15.26 -49.21
N GLY A 3 -15.36 14.17 -48.60
CA GLY A 3 -15.23 13.89 -47.18
C GLY A 3 -15.74 12.50 -46.81
N SER A 4 -15.34 11.47 -47.56
CA SER A 4 -15.59 10.06 -47.22
C SER A 4 -14.82 9.68 -45.96
N PHE A 5 -15.50 9.58 -44.81
CA PHE A 5 -14.94 8.98 -43.60
C PHE A 5 -15.23 7.48 -43.59
N ALA A 6 -14.18 6.69 -43.80
CA ALA A 6 -14.22 5.24 -43.72
C ALA A 6 -14.54 4.81 -42.28
N ALA A 7 -15.60 4.03 -42.10
CA ALA A 7 -15.90 3.34 -40.84
C ALA A 7 -14.84 2.25 -40.60
N GLY A 8 -13.87 2.57 -39.76
CA GLY A 8 -12.87 1.62 -39.28
C GLY A 8 -13.51 0.53 -38.42
N ARG A 9 -13.09 -0.71 -38.68
CA ARG A 9 -13.41 -1.93 -37.94
C ARG A 9 -13.23 -1.73 -36.42
N LEU A 10 -14.31 -1.89 -35.65
CA LEU A 10 -14.25 -2.09 -34.21
C LEU A 10 -13.84 -3.55 -33.94
N CYS A 11 -12.90 -3.75 -33.01
CA CYS A 11 -12.34 -5.07 -32.67
C CYS A 11 -13.35 -5.90 -31.86
N GLU A 12 -13.34 -7.24 -32.02
CA GLU A 12 -14.23 -8.19 -31.32
C GLU A 12 -14.26 -8.05 -29.78
N PHE A 13 -13.20 -7.48 -29.18
CA PHE A 13 -13.12 -7.26 -27.74
C PHE A 13 -14.10 -6.21 -27.21
N GLU A 14 -14.41 -5.19 -28.02
CA GLU A 14 -15.35 -4.13 -27.64
C GLU A 14 -16.79 -4.65 -27.65
N TRP A 15 -17.10 -5.63 -28.50
CA TRP A 15 -18.41 -6.27 -28.57
C TRP A 15 -18.78 -7.07 -27.30
N LEU A 16 -17.80 -7.74 -26.67
CA LEU A 16 -18.04 -8.54 -25.46
C LEU A 16 -18.37 -7.69 -24.24
N VAL A 17 -17.72 -6.52 -24.11
CA VAL A 17 -17.98 -5.58 -23.00
C VAL A 17 -19.38 -5.00 -23.11
N VAL A 18 -19.81 -4.67 -24.33
CA VAL A 18 -21.16 -4.16 -24.62
C VAL A 18 -22.22 -5.24 -24.35
N GLN A 19 -21.96 -6.49 -24.72
CA GLN A 19 -22.88 -7.61 -24.45
C GLN A 19 -23.08 -7.88 -22.94
N HIS A 20 -22.00 -7.85 -22.16
CA HIS A 20 -22.08 -8.08 -20.71
C HIS A 20 -22.87 -6.98 -19.99
N TYR A 21 -22.73 -5.73 -20.45
CA TYR A 21 -23.42 -4.59 -19.88
C TYR A 21 -24.92 -4.56 -20.22
N ALA A 22 -25.29 -4.97 -21.43
CA ALA A 22 -26.68 -5.04 -21.88
C ALA A 22 -27.47 -6.18 -21.19
N LEU A 23 -26.83 -7.32 -20.90
CA LEU A 23 -27.42 -8.42 -20.13
C LEU A 23 -27.71 -8.04 -18.67
N GLN A 24 -26.85 -7.24 -18.02
CA GLN A 24 -27.09 -6.75 -16.64
C GLN A 24 -28.28 -5.78 -16.53
N LYS A 25 -28.67 -5.15 -17.64
CA LYS A 25 -29.76 -4.17 -17.71
C LYS A 25 -31.07 -4.75 -18.26
N GLY A 26 -31.12 -6.06 -18.52
CA GLY A 26 -32.36 -6.76 -18.90
C GLY A 26 -32.83 -6.50 -20.34
N PHE A 27 -31.93 -6.12 -21.25
CA PHE A 27 -32.27 -5.94 -22.66
C PHE A 27 -32.20 -7.28 -23.43
N GLU A 28 -33.31 -7.70 -24.04
CA GLU A 28 -33.34 -8.85 -24.95
C GLU A 28 -32.79 -8.49 -26.33
N PHE A 29 -31.84 -9.28 -26.83
CA PHE A 29 -31.34 -9.17 -28.21
C PHE A 29 -32.14 -10.10 -29.13
N VAL A 30 -32.92 -9.53 -30.05
CA VAL A 30 -33.52 -10.28 -31.17
C VAL A 30 -32.53 -10.30 -32.33
N VAL A 31 -32.04 -11.49 -32.70
CA VAL A 31 -31.19 -11.70 -33.88
C VAL A 31 -32.08 -11.78 -35.12
N ILE A 32 -32.08 -10.74 -35.97
CA ILE A 32 -32.78 -10.77 -37.26
C ILE A 32 -31.80 -11.18 -38.36
N GLY A 33 -32.01 -12.36 -38.93
CA GLY A 33 -31.27 -12.89 -40.08
C GLY A 33 -31.62 -12.17 -41.38
N ARG A 34 -30.65 -12.11 -42.30
CA ARG A 34 -30.79 -11.54 -43.64
C ARG A 34 -31.75 -12.37 -44.49
N HIS A 35 -32.91 -11.81 -44.85
CA HIS A 35 -33.49 -11.97 -46.17
C HIS A 35 -34.40 -10.79 -46.51
N GLY A 36 -34.09 -10.13 -47.63
CA GLY A 36 -35.06 -9.49 -48.53
C GLY A 36 -35.94 -8.36 -48.01
N ASN A 37 -35.67 -7.16 -48.56
CA ASN A 37 -36.59 -6.05 -48.82
C ASN A 37 -36.99 -5.13 -47.66
N GLU A 38 -36.92 -3.85 -48.01
CA GLU A 38 -37.05 -2.67 -47.18
C GLU A 38 -38.36 -2.64 -46.39
N SER A 39 -38.26 -2.42 -45.08
CA SER A 39 -39.30 -1.76 -44.30
C SER A 39 -38.65 -0.89 -43.23
N SER A 40 -38.65 0.40 -43.53
CA SER A 40 -38.63 1.56 -42.64
C SER A 40 -38.65 1.27 -41.14
N PHE A 41 -37.49 1.40 -40.48
CA PHE A 41 -37.39 1.43 -39.02
C PHE A 41 -37.02 2.84 -38.55
N ASN A 42 -37.86 3.38 -37.66
CA ASN A 42 -37.83 4.74 -37.12
C ASN A 42 -36.44 5.19 -36.69
N SER A 43 -35.94 6.27 -37.31
CA SER A 43 -34.61 6.86 -37.10
C SER A 43 -34.43 7.64 -35.79
N ARG A 44 -35.21 7.35 -34.74
CA ARG A 44 -35.22 8.13 -33.48
C ARG A 44 -34.56 7.45 -32.28
N PHE A 45 -33.85 6.34 -32.45
CA PHE A 45 -33.33 5.55 -31.31
C PHE A 45 -31.83 5.24 -31.32
N SER A 46 -30.99 5.98 -32.07
CA SER A 46 -29.57 5.62 -32.22
C SER A 46 -28.54 6.65 -31.75
N THR A 47 -28.92 7.92 -31.55
CA THR A 47 -27.97 8.96 -31.11
C THR A 47 -28.00 9.21 -29.60
N GLU A 48 -29.17 9.13 -28.95
CA GLU A 48 -29.27 9.42 -27.51
C GLU A 48 -28.64 8.31 -26.64
N PHE A 49 -28.80 7.04 -27.03
CA PHE A 49 -28.20 5.91 -26.31
C PHE A 49 -26.66 5.89 -26.40
N TYR A 50 -26.10 6.26 -27.55
CA TYR A 50 -24.65 6.39 -27.72
C TYR A 50 -24.10 7.59 -26.93
N LEU A 51 -24.83 8.71 -26.89
CA LEU A 51 -24.47 9.87 -26.08
C LEU A 51 -24.54 9.57 -24.59
N GLU A 52 -25.52 8.82 -24.09
CA GLU A 52 -25.60 8.45 -22.67
C GLU A 52 -24.45 7.53 -22.24
N ILE A 53 -24.07 6.54 -23.05
CA ILE A 53 -22.92 5.66 -22.77
C ILE A 53 -21.61 6.44 -22.83
N TYR A 54 -21.46 7.38 -23.77
CA TYR A 54 -20.27 8.24 -23.84
C TYR A 54 -20.24 9.23 -22.68
N LEU A 55 -21.36 9.84 -22.31
CA LEU A 55 -21.48 10.75 -21.17
C LEU A 55 -21.29 10.02 -19.85
N SER A 56 -21.76 8.79 -19.68
CA SER A 56 -21.50 7.99 -18.48
C SER A 56 -20.04 7.58 -18.36
N ASN A 57 -19.40 7.19 -19.47
CA ASN A 57 -17.97 6.87 -19.50
C ASN A 57 -17.10 8.11 -19.32
N VAL A 58 -17.45 9.25 -19.94
CA VAL A 58 -16.75 10.53 -19.78
C VAL A 58 -16.96 11.09 -18.38
N CYS A 59 -18.14 10.95 -17.78
CA CYS A 59 -18.42 11.34 -16.39
C CYS A 59 -17.64 10.45 -15.40
N PHE A 60 -17.60 9.12 -15.61
CA PHE A 60 -16.77 8.21 -14.81
C PHE A 60 -15.27 8.51 -14.96
N PHE A 61 -14.84 8.90 -16.17
CA PHE A 61 -13.46 9.28 -16.44
C PHE A 61 -13.11 10.67 -15.85
N LEU A 62 -14.03 11.63 -15.87
CA LEU A 62 -13.85 12.97 -15.29
C LEU A 62 -13.86 12.94 -13.75
N GLN A 63 -14.64 12.06 -13.12
CA GLN A 63 -14.62 11.87 -11.67
C GLN A 63 -13.25 11.40 -11.14
N SER A 64 -12.41 10.80 -12.01
CA SER A 64 -11.04 10.38 -11.67
C SER A 64 -9.98 11.49 -11.72
N LEU A 65 -10.32 12.66 -12.28
CA LEU A 65 -9.40 13.79 -12.45
C LEU A 65 -9.52 14.86 -11.36
N VAL A 66 -10.50 14.76 -10.47
CA VAL A 66 -10.65 15.70 -9.36
C VAL A 66 -9.71 15.28 -8.23
N ALA A 67 -8.65 16.05 -8.02
CA ALA A 67 -7.87 15.97 -6.80
C ALA A 67 -8.79 16.22 -5.61
N ASN A 68 -8.87 15.27 -4.67
CA ASN A 68 -9.62 15.47 -3.42
C ASN A 68 -9.17 16.78 -2.75
N GLU A 69 -10.12 17.63 -2.36
CA GLU A 69 -9.85 18.95 -1.80
C GLU A 69 -9.09 18.89 -0.47
N GLU A 70 -9.18 17.76 0.25
CA GLU A 70 -8.43 17.48 1.48
C GLU A 70 -7.29 16.49 1.24
N PHE A 71 -6.18 16.96 0.66
CA PHE A 71 -4.95 16.17 0.58
C PHE A 71 -3.97 16.54 1.70
N GLN A 72 -3.63 15.57 2.55
CA GLN A 72 -2.61 15.77 3.58
C GLN A 72 -1.22 15.42 3.05
N HIS A 73 -0.38 16.44 2.86
CA HIS A 73 0.99 16.24 2.38
C HIS A 73 1.90 15.54 3.39
N ILE A 74 1.74 15.83 4.69
CA ILE A 74 2.55 15.27 5.75
C ILE A 74 1.62 14.72 6.83
N LEU A 75 1.77 13.44 7.10
CA LEU A 75 1.02 12.74 8.15
C LEU A 75 1.96 12.52 9.32
N ARG A 76 1.50 12.81 10.54
CA ARG A 76 2.28 12.55 11.74
C ARG A 76 1.71 11.35 12.48
N VAL A 77 2.40 10.22 12.37
CA VAL A 77 1.96 8.93 12.91
C VAL A 77 3.06 8.37 13.81
N GLN A 78 2.72 7.94 15.03
CA GLN A 78 3.64 7.25 15.95
C GLN A 78 5.00 7.97 16.14
N ASN A 79 4.96 9.30 16.35
CA ASN A 79 6.14 10.17 16.48
C ASN A 79 7.07 10.24 15.25
N THR A 80 6.58 9.85 14.07
CA THR A 80 7.31 9.93 12.80
C THR A 80 6.53 10.75 11.77
N ASN A 81 7.27 11.41 10.87
CA ASN A 81 6.69 12.13 9.74
C ASN A 81 6.60 11.17 8.56
N VAL A 82 5.39 10.97 8.06
CA VAL A 82 5.06 10.09 6.95
C VAL A 82 4.68 10.96 5.76
N ASP A 83 5.22 10.64 4.58
CA ASP A 83 4.95 11.36 3.34
C ASP A 83 3.60 10.92 2.74
N GLY A 84 2.68 11.88 2.57
CA GLY A 84 1.34 11.66 2.02
C GLY A 84 1.33 11.33 0.52
N LYS A 85 2.39 11.67 -0.22
CA LYS A 85 2.47 11.43 -1.67
C LYS A 85 2.64 9.95 -2.01
N GLN A 86 3.19 9.16 -1.09
CA GLN A 86 3.45 7.75 -1.30
C GLN A 86 2.17 6.92 -1.13
N LYS A 87 2.13 5.75 -1.78
CA LYS A 87 1.07 4.76 -1.51
C LYS A 87 1.16 4.30 -0.06
N ILE A 88 0.01 4.01 0.54
CA ILE A 88 -0.12 3.69 1.97
C ILE A 88 0.82 2.56 2.41
N MET A 89 0.95 1.51 1.59
CA MET A 89 1.81 0.37 1.87
C MET A 89 3.28 0.77 2.10
N PHE A 90 3.79 1.73 1.34
CA PHE A 90 5.16 2.22 1.46
C PHE A 90 5.27 3.30 2.53
N ALA A 91 4.28 4.19 2.60
CA ALA A 91 4.21 5.25 3.60
C ALA A 91 4.35 4.70 5.02
N LEU A 92 3.63 3.61 5.35
CA LEU A 92 3.71 2.96 6.67
C LEU A 92 5.10 2.39 7.02
N THR A 93 5.95 2.10 6.03
CA THR A 93 7.30 1.56 6.29
C THR A 93 8.30 2.59 6.81
N SER A 94 7.94 3.88 6.77
CA SER A 94 8.71 4.93 7.43
C SER A 94 8.74 4.76 8.96
N ILE A 95 7.73 4.11 9.53
CA ILE A 95 7.64 3.80 10.96
C ILE A 95 8.56 2.63 11.28
N LYS A 96 9.53 2.84 12.18
CA LYS A 96 10.41 1.76 12.65
C LYS A 96 9.59 0.61 13.23
N GLY A 97 9.96 -0.61 12.85
CA GLY A 97 9.26 -1.84 13.26
C GLY A 97 8.16 -2.28 12.29
N ILE A 98 7.74 -1.45 11.34
CA ILE A 98 6.79 -1.82 10.28
C ILE A 98 7.55 -2.05 8.97
N GLY A 99 7.46 -3.27 8.44
CA GLY A 99 8.00 -3.61 7.12
C GLY A 99 6.91 -3.70 6.05
N ARG A 100 7.31 -3.84 4.78
CA ARG A 100 6.39 -3.94 3.63
C ARG A 100 5.32 -5.03 3.80
N ARG A 101 5.73 -6.22 4.28
CA ARG A 101 4.81 -7.33 4.53
C ARG A 101 3.82 -7.04 5.66
N PHE A 102 4.29 -6.37 6.72
CA PHE A 102 3.46 -6.01 7.86
C PHE A 102 2.45 -4.95 7.46
N ALA A 103 2.89 -3.89 6.77
CA ALA A 103 2.02 -2.85 6.22
C ALA A 103 0.92 -3.43 5.33
N ASN A 104 1.24 -4.36 4.42
CA ASN A 104 0.26 -5.00 3.56
C ASN A 104 -0.82 -5.76 4.37
N ILE A 105 -0.42 -6.55 5.36
CA ILE A 105 -1.39 -7.26 6.22
C ILE A 105 -2.25 -6.27 7.00
N VAL A 106 -1.65 -5.21 7.56
CA VAL A 106 -2.40 -4.21 8.32
C VAL A 106 -3.42 -3.50 7.44
N CYS A 107 -3.05 -3.07 6.22
CA CYS A 107 -3.99 -2.47 5.26
C CYS A 107 -5.15 -3.42 4.92
N LYS A 108 -4.85 -4.71 4.70
CA LYS A 108 -5.87 -5.75 4.44
C LYS A 108 -6.77 -6.05 5.63
N LYS A 109 -6.31 -5.81 6.86
CA LYS A 109 -7.10 -6.01 8.08
C LYS A 109 -7.91 -4.76 8.45
N ALA A 110 -7.47 -3.60 8.00
CA ALA A 110 -8.17 -2.33 8.15
C ALA A 110 -9.17 -2.07 7.01
N ASP A 111 -9.27 -2.99 6.03
CA ASP A 111 -10.07 -2.83 4.81
C ASP A 111 -9.79 -1.52 4.05
N VAL A 112 -8.53 -1.08 4.07
CA VAL A 112 -8.06 0.11 3.35
C VAL A 112 -7.49 -0.32 1.99
N ASP A 113 -7.92 0.36 0.92
CA ASP A 113 -7.37 0.11 -0.41
C ASP A 113 -5.87 0.40 -0.48
N MET A 114 -5.14 -0.50 -1.13
CA MET A 114 -3.68 -0.44 -1.24
C MET A 114 -3.20 0.54 -2.32
N ASN A 115 -4.07 0.94 -3.26
CA ASN A 115 -3.71 1.85 -4.34
C ASN A 115 -3.87 3.32 -3.95
N LYS A 116 -4.73 3.62 -2.97
CA LYS A 116 -4.84 4.94 -2.35
C LYS A 116 -3.50 5.48 -1.87
N ARG A 117 -3.35 6.81 -1.95
CA ARG A 117 -2.20 7.50 -1.36
C ARG A 117 -2.42 7.72 0.13
N ALA A 118 -1.32 7.84 0.87
CA ALA A 118 -1.41 8.07 2.31
C ALA A 118 -2.10 9.40 2.65
N GLY A 119 -1.89 10.43 1.83
CA GLY A 119 -2.49 11.76 2.02
C GLY A 119 -3.99 11.84 1.72
N GLU A 120 -4.57 10.79 1.13
CA GLU A 120 -6.01 10.68 0.85
C GLU A 120 -6.75 9.93 1.98
N LEU A 121 -6.04 9.51 3.04
CA LEU A 121 -6.64 8.79 4.15
C LEU A 121 -7.46 9.71 5.07
N SER A 122 -8.62 9.21 5.48
CA SER A 122 -9.39 9.80 6.57
C SER A 122 -8.69 9.57 7.92
N SER A 123 -8.97 10.45 8.89
CA SER A 123 -8.48 10.28 10.27
C SER A 123 -8.94 8.96 10.90
N ALA A 124 -10.17 8.52 10.61
CA ALA A 124 -10.72 7.26 11.11
C ALA A 124 -9.99 6.02 10.55
N GLU A 125 -9.62 6.03 9.27
CA GLU A 125 -8.80 4.96 8.67
C GLU A 125 -7.40 4.94 9.30
N ILE A 126 -6.80 6.10 9.54
CA ILE A 126 -5.49 6.22 10.20
C ILE A 126 -5.55 5.62 11.61
N ASP A 127 -6.55 5.97 12.41
CA ASP A 127 -6.71 5.46 13.76
C ASP A 127 -6.94 3.94 13.77
N SER A 128 -7.74 3.44 12.83
CA SER A 128 -7.97 2.00 12.65
C SER A 128 -6.66 1.25 12.36
N LEU A 129 -5.82 1.79 11.47
CA LEU A 129 -4.48 1.25 11.19
C LEU A 129 -3.62 1.25 12.47
N MET A 130 -3.66 2.33 13.27
CA MET A 130 -2.88 2.42 14.51
C MET A 130 -3.34 1.40 15.57
N VAL A 131 -4.65 1.18 15.71
CA VAL A 131 -5.20 0.18 16.64
C VAL A 131 -4.75 -1.23 16.26
N ILE A 132 -4.75 -1.55 14.97
CA ILE A 132 -4.28 -2.85 14.47
C ILE A 132 -2.78 -3.04 14.72
N VAL A 133 -1.98 -1.99 14.51
CA VAL A 133 -0.53 -2.01 14.77
C VAL A 133 -0.24 -2.21 16.26
N ALA A 134 -1.01 -1.58 17.15
CA ALA A 134 -0.85 -1.71 18.59
C ALA A 134 -1.26 -3.11 19.09
N ASN A 135 -2.37 -3.66 18.57
CA ASN A 135 -2.97 -4.91 19.03
C ASN A 135 -3.12 -5.96 17.92
N PRO A 136 -2.03 -6.42 17.27
CA PRO A 136 -2.11 -7.27 16.09
C PRO A 136 -2.76 -8.63 16.34
N ARG A 137 -2.68 -9.14 17.57
CA ARG A 137 -3.23 -10.45 17.97
C ARG A 137 -4.76 -10.47 17.91
N GLN A 138 -5.41 -9.35 18.22
CA GLN A 138 -6.87 -9.24 18.19
C GLN A 138 -7.41 -9.33 16.75
N PHE A 139 -6.61 -8.86 15.77
CA PHE A 139 -6.96 -8.87 14.35
C PHE A 139 -6.54 -10.15 13.60
N LYS A 140 -6.39 -11.26 14.35
CA LYS A 140 -6.03 -12.59 13.81
C LYS A 140 -4.68 -12.62 13.08
N ILE A 141 -3.71 -11.79 13.48
CA ILE A 141 -2.32 -11.89 13.00
C ILE A 141 -1.60 -12.94 13.83
N PRO A 142 -0.94 -13.94 13.22
CA PRO A 142 -0.34 -15.04 13.97
C PRO A 142 0.91 -14.63 14.74
N ASP A 143 1.14 -15.27 15.89
CA ASP A 143 2.22 -14.92 16.82
C ASP A 143 3.63 -15.05 16.21
N TRP A 144 3.82 -15.95 15.23
CA TRP A 144 5.10 -16.12 14.55
C TRP A 144 5.52 -14.90 13.72
N PHE A 145 4.56 -14.06 13.33
CA PHE A 145 4.74 -12.88 12.50
C PHE A 145 5.21 -11.63 13.27
N LEU A 146 5.05 -11.63 14.60
CA LEU A 146 5.36 -10.48 15.44
C LEU A 146 6.88 -10.32 15.64
N ASN A 147 7.33 -9.08 15.78
CA ASN A 147 8.75 -8.75 15.94
C ASN A 147 9.34 -9.28 17.26
N ARG A 148 8.65 -9.07 18.39
CA ARG A 148 9.14 -9.44 19.71
C ARG A 148 8.31 -10.59 20.27
N LYS A 149 8.84 -11.80 20.07
CA LYS A 149 8.19 -13.05 20.48
C LYS A 149 8.75 -13.50 21.84
N LYS A 150 7.85 -13.78 22.79
CA LYS A 150 8.17 -14.26 24.15
C LYS A 150 9.22 -13.39 24.86
N ASP A 151 8.84 -12.17 25.25
CA ASP A 151 9.75 -11.26 25.96
C ASP A 151 10.24 -11.87 27.28
N TYR A 152 11.47 -11.59 27.69
CA TYR A 152 12.07 -12.20 28.88
C TYR A 152 11.51 -11.66 30.21
N LYS A 153 10.92 -10.45 30.20
CA LYS A 153 10.24 -9.87 31.37
C LYS A 153 8.81 -10.39 31.49
N ASP A 154 8.02 -10.16 30.43
CA ASP A 154 6.57 -10.34 30.48
C ASP A 154 6.10 -11.68 29.88
N GLY A 155 6.95 -12.41 29.15
CA GLY A 155 6.59 -13.62 28.40
C GLY A 155 5.64 -13.38 27.21
N LYS A 156 5.15 -12.16 27.02
CA LYS A 156 4.16 -11.79 26.01
C LYS A 156 4.77 -11.70 24.61
N TYR A 157 3.91 -11.84 23.61
CA TYR A 157 4.20 -11.60 22.20
C TYR A 157 3.68 -10.21 21.83
N SER A 158 4.55 -9.37 21.29
CA SER A 158 4.19 -8.00 20.94
C SER A 158 4.83 -7.56 19.62
N GLN A 159 4.09 -6.71 18.91
CA GLN A 159 4.67 -5.88 17.88
C GLN A 159 5.19 -4.60 18.54
N VAL A 160 6.48 -4.33 18.37
CA VAL A 160 7.10 -3.13 18.92
C VAL A 160 7.39 -2.17 17.77
N THR A 161 6.94 -0.93 17.93
CA THR A 161 7.02 0.12 16.91
C THR A 161 7.73 1.37 17.43
N SER A 162 8.16 2.21 16.49
CA SER A 162 8.72 3.55 16.71
C SER A 162 9.78 3.60 17.83
N ASN A 163 9.55 4.40 18.86
CA ASN A 163 10.49 4.63 19.96
C ASN A 163 10.59 3.43 20.90
N ALA A 164 9.50 2.68 21.07
CA ALA A 164 9.48 1.51 21.94
C ALA A 164 10.46 0.43 21.44
N LEU A 165 10.68 0.34 20.13
CA LEU A 165 11.63 -0.60 19.52
C LEU A 165 13.06 -0.27 19.96
N ASP A 166 13.44 1.00 19.86
CA ASP A 166 14.76 1.48 20.23
C ASP A 166 15.00 1.35 21.75
N MET A 167 13.97 1.57 22.58
CA MET A 167 14.07 1.36 24.03
C MET A 167 14.27 -0.10 24.39
N LYS A 168 13.47 -1.01 23.82
CA LYS A 168 13.61 -2.45 24.06
C LYS A 168 14.98 -2.97 23.64
N LEU A 169 15.54 -2.49 22.52
CA LEU A 169 16.89 -2.85 22.10
C LEU A 169 17.96 -2.36 23.09
N ARG A 170 17.84 -1.12 23.59
CA ARG A 170 18.77 -0.58 24.60
C ARG A 170 18.72 -1.40 25.89
N ASP A 171 17.52 -1.71 26.39
CA ASP A 171 17.32 -2.55 27.57
C ASP A 171 17.95 -3.95 27.40
N ASP A 172 17.77 -4.57 26.23
CA ASP A 172 18.35 -5.88 25.93
C ASP A 172 19.88 -5.85 25.97
N LEU A 173 20.49 -4.81 25.39
CA LEU A 173 21.93 -4.62 25.40
C LEU A 173 22.46 -4.33 26.80
N GLU A 174 21.76 -3.48 27.56
CA GLU A 174 22.15 -3.13 28.91
C GLU A 174 22.08 -4.34 29.85
N ARG A 175 21.04 -5.17 29.71
CA ARG A 175 20.94 -6.46 30.41
C ARG A 175 22.15 -7.36 30.10
N LEU A 176 22.52 -7.49 28.82
CA LEU A 176 23.67 -8.31 28.42
C LEU A 176 25.00 -7.78 28.97
N LYS A 177 25.16 -6.46 29.06
CA LYS A 177 26.34 -5.80 29.65
C LYS A 177 26.42 -6.06 31.15
N LYS A 178 25.31 -5.91 31.89
CA LYS A 178 25.24 -6.16 33.33
C LYS A 178 25.58 -7.60 33.70
N ILE A 179 25.11 -8.57 32.91
CA ILE A 179 25.43 -10.00 33.10
C ILE A 179 26.89 -10.32 32.73
N ARG A 180 27.60 -9.42 32.03
CA ARG A 180 28.95 -9.65 31.47
C ARG A 180 29.03 -10.85 30.51
N ASN A 181 27.95 -11.08 29.74
CA ASN A 181 27.97 -12.07 28.68
C ASN A 181 28.95 -11.65 27.56
N HIS A 182 29.68 -12.59 26.94
CA HIS A 182 30.57 -12.33 25.80
C HIS A 182 29.93 -11.45 24.70
N ARG A 183 28.64 -11.69 24.37
CA ARG A 183 27.91 -10.83 23.41
C ARG A 183 27.74 -9.39 23.92
N GLY A 184 27.44 -9.23 25.20
CA GLY A 184 27.29 -7.93 25.87
C GLY A 184 28.61 -7.16 25.93
N LEU A 185 29.71 -7.84 26.28
CA LEU A 185 31.07 -7.27 26.28
C LEU A 185 31.49 -6.82 24.88
N ARG A 186 31.21 -7.61 23.84
CA ARG A 186 31.46 -7.18 22.45
C ARG A 186 30.66 -5.95 22.05
N HIS A 187 29.39 -5.85 22.46
CA HIS A 187 28.59 -4.65 22.25
C HIS A 187 29.13 -3.44 23.01
N TYR A 188 29.69 -3.63 24.21
CA TYR A 188 30.37 -2.58 24.97
C TYR A 188 31.63 -2.08 24.24
N TRP A 189 32.45 -2.99 23.69
CA TRP A 189 33.65 -2.65 22.92
C TRP A 189 33.39 -2.23 21.47
N GLY A 190 32.14 -2.24 21.00
CA GLY A 190 31.79 -1.92 19.62
C GLY A 190 32.29 -2.93 18.57
N LEU A 191 32.56 -4.17 18.99
CA LEU A 191 33.01 -5.25 18.11
C LEU A 191 31.83 -6.01 17.49
N ARG A 192 32.06 -6.63 16.34
CA ARG A 192 31.09 -7.52 15.69
C ARG A 192 30.76 -8.71 16.59
N VAL A 193 29.48 -9.06 16.70
CA VAL A 193 28.97 -9.98 17.73
C VAL A 193 28.72 -11.41 17.23
N ARG A 194 28.49 -11.59 15.92
CA ARG A 194 28.11 -12.89 15.30
C ARG A 194 29.29 -13.81 14.94
N GLY A 195 30.45 -13.65 15.60
CA GLY A 195 31.64 -14.48 15.31
C GLY A 195 32.35 -14.19 13.99
N GLN A 196 32.07 -13.03 13.37
CA GLN A 196 32.74 -12.62 12.14
C GLN A 196 34.24 -12.40 12.37
N HIS A 197 35.09 -12.78 11.40
CA HIS A 197 36.53 -12.53 11.45
C HIS A 197 36.85 -11.03 11.33
N THR A 198 37.54 -10.49 12.33
CA THR A 198 37.92 -9.07 12.41
C THR A 198 39.34 -8.77 11.92
N LYS A 199 40.10 -9.79 11.47
CA LYS A 199 41.47 -9.61 10.95
C LYS A 199 41.51 -8.78 9.67
N THR A 200 40.62 -9.06 8.71
CA THR A 200 40.59 -8.41 7.39
C THR A 200 39.39 -7.48 7.21
N THR A 201 38.29 -7.70 7.94
CA THR A 201 37.03 -6.98 7.75
C THR A 201 36.73 -6.00 8.88
N GLY A 202 35.92 -4.96 8.60
CA GLY A 202 35.57 -3.93 9.59
C GLY A 202 36.62 -2.83 9.74
N ARG A 203 37.54 -2.71 8.76
CA ARG A 203 38.58 -1.67 8.71
C ARG A 203 38.04 -0.27 8.38
N ARG A 204 36.82 -0.16 7.85
CA ARG A 204 36.12 1.10 7.62
C ARG A 204 35.22 1.36 8.85
N GLY A 205 35.73 2.15 9.80
CA GLY A 205 35.16 2.43 11.12
C GLY A 205 35.96 3.55 11.81
N LYS A 206 35.72 3.86 13.10
CA LYS A 206 36.41 4.95 13.83
C LYS A 206 37.93 4.85 13.69
N THR A 207 38.50 5.63 12.79
CA THR A 207 39.94 5.89 12.70
C THR A 207 40.33 6.67 13.94
N VAL A 208 41.10 6.07 14.85
CA VAL A 208 41.90 6.83 15.82
C VAL A 208 43.09 7.39 15.03
N GLY A 209 42.89 8.54 14.40
CA GLY A 209 43.86 9.18 13.52
C GLY A 209 43.20 10.25 12.66
N VAL A 210 43.52 11.50 12.98
CA VAL A 210 43.09 12.79 12.41
C VAL A 210 42.29 12.71 11.10
N SER A 211 41.04 13.17 11.16
CA SER A 211 40.22 13.53 10.01
C SER A 211 39.91 15.03 10.08
N LYS A 212 40.40 15.79 9.10
CA LYS A 212 40.03 17.19 8.84
C LYS A 212 38.69 17.26 8.07
N LYS A 213 38.01 18.39 8.26
CA LYS A 213 36.62 18.74 7.92
C LYS A 213 36.19 18.56 6.45
N ARG A 214 34.94 18.15 6.25
CA ARG A 214 34.01 18.76 5.27
C ARG A 214 32.66 18.94 5.95
#